data_AF-A0AAP1BZY1-F1
#
_entry.id   AF-A0AAP1BZY1-F1
#
_cell.length_a   1.000
_cell.length_b   1.000
_cell.length_c   1.000
_cell.angle_alpha   90.00
_cell.angle_beta   90.00
_cell.angle_gamma   90.00
#
_symmetry.space_group_name_H-M   'P 1'
#
loop_
_entity.id
_entity.type
_entity.pdbx_description
1 polymer ?
#
loop_
_entity_poly.entity_id
_entity_poly.type
_entity_poly.pdbx_seq_one_letter_code
_entity_poly.pdbx_strand_id
1 'polypeptide(L)'
;MKPLLKAGERIEGMHWVAEYRPLTHDIRVLRENVEVGTYCAPPTLFGDEEELGAANHDDHRSQEAALRAYLRSFVKEHDAEE
;
A
#
# COMPACT_ATOMS: atom_id res chain seq x y z
N MET A 1 -14.95 12.85 -1.43
CA MET A 1 -14.44 11.47 -1.47
C MET A 1 -12.96 11.53 -1.15
N LYS A 2 -12.46 10.75 -0.17
CA LYS A 2 -11.01 10.69 0.08
C LYS A 2 -10.33 10.14 -1.18
N PRO A 3 -9.21 10.70 -1.63
CA PRO A 3 -8.49 10.18 -2.79
C PRO A 3 -8.03 8.75 -2.51
N LEU A 4 -8.11 7.88 -3.52
CA LEU A 4 -7.51 6.56 -3.49
C LEU A 4 -5.99 6.73 -3.43
N LEU A 5 -5.36 6.13 -2.41
CA LEU A 5 -3.91 6.12 -2.28
C LEU A 5 -3.38 4.92 -3.05
N LYS A 6 -2.38 5.13 -3.90
CA LYS A 6 -1.78 4.06 -4.70
C LYS A 6 -0.27 4.19 -4.70
N ALA A 7 0.42 3.06 -4.59
CA ALA A 7 1.86 3.00 -4.68
C ALA A 7 2.27 1.88 -5.63
N GLY A 8 3.06 2.22 -6.65
CA GLY A 8 3.65 1.26 -7.57
C GLY A 8 5.16 1.12 -7.34
N GLU A 9 5.68 -0.09 -7.52
CA GLU A 9 7.11 -0.37 -7.53
C GLU A 9 7.42 -1.53 -8.49
N ARG A 10 8.58 -1.46 -9.16
CA ARG A 10 9.05 -2.58 -9.98
C ARG A 10 9.91 -3.50 -9.12
N ILE A 11 9.41 -4.70 -8.86
CA ILE A 11 10.05 -5.71 -8.01
C ILE A 11 10.33 -6.93 -8.90
N GLU A 12 11.58 -7.37 -8.94
CA GLU A 12 12.01 -8.55 -9.72
C GLU A 12 11.61 -8.52 -11.21
N GLY A 13 11.62 -7.31 -11.78
CA GLY A 13 11.27 -7.10 -13.18
C GLY A 13 9.77 -6.97 -13.46
N MET A 14 8.92 -7.26 -12.47
CA MET A 14 7.45 -7.16 -12.57
C MET A 14 6.95 -5.84 -11.99
N HIS A 15 5.91 -5.27 -12.61
CA HIS A 15 5.29 -4.06 -12.09
C HIS A 15 4.22 -4.43 -11.05
N TRP A 16 4.46 -4.05 -9.80
CA TRP A 16 3.54 -4.27 -8.71
C TRP A 16 2.89 -2.97 -8.27
N VAL A 17 1.61 -3.02 -7.92
CA VAL A 17 0.85 -1.85 -7.45
C VAL A 17 0.01 -2.25 -6.24
N ALA A 18 0.07 -1.46 -5.17
CA ALA A 18 -0.86 -1.50 -4.07
C ALA A 18 -1.81 -0.30 -4.14
N GLU A 19 -3.11 -0.54 -4.02
CA GLU A 19 -4.16 0.49 -3.96
C GLU A 19 -4.87 0.39 -2.60
N TYR A 20 -4.72 1.41 -1.75
CA TYR A 20 -5.40 1.47 -0.46
C TYR A 20 -6.78 2.13 -0.59
N ARG A 21 -7.81 1.44 -0.10
CA ARG A 21 -9.20 1.86 -0.06
C ARG A 21 -9.58 2.32 1.35
N PRO A 22 -9.62 3.64 1.61
CA PRO A 22 -9.84 4.16 2.96
C PRO A 22 -11.27 3.92 3.51
N LEU A 23 -12.24 3.59 2.64
CA LEU A 23 -13.62 3.32 3.06
C LEU A 23 -13.78 1.95 3.74
N THR A 24 -13.03 0.97 3.25
CA THR A 24 -13.12 -0.44 3.63
C THR A 24 -11.88 -0.91 4.37
N HIS A 25 -10.85 -0.05 4.46
CA HIS A 25 -9.55 -0.35 5.04
C HIS A 25 -8.88 -1.57 4.36
N ASP A 26 -9.07 -1.69 3.04
CA ASP A 26 -8.48 -2.74 2.24
C ASP A 26 -7.34 -2.22 1.36
N ILE A 27 -6.41 -3.11 1.03
CA ILE A 27 -5.33 -2.92 0.07
C ILE A 27 -5.54 -3.92 -1.04
N ARG A 28 -5.81 -3.42 -2.23
CA ARG A 28 -5.83 -4.22 -3.45
C ARG A 28 -4.43 -4.27 -4.03
N VAL A 29 -3.94 -5.47 -4.33
CA VAL A 29 -2.63 -5.66 -4.95
C VAL A 29 -2.79 -6.10 -6.40
N LEU A 30 -2.03 -5.48 -7.30
CA LEU A 30 -1.97 -5.80 -8.71
C LEU A 30 -0.54 -6.18 -9.11
N ARG A 31 -0.41 -7.23 -9.92
CA ARG A 31 0.81 -7.64 -10.61
C ARG A 31 0.59 -7.46 -12.10
N GLU A 32 1.43 -6.64 -12.73
CA GLU A 32 1.34 -6.28 -14.15
C GLU A 32 -0.05 -5.76 -14.59
N ASN A 33 -0.72 -5.02 -13.70
CA ASN A 33 -2.10 -4.52 -13.85
C ASN A 33 -3.20 -5.60 -13.73
N VAL A 34 -2.86 -6.82 -13.32
CA VAL A 34 -3.81 -7.88 -12.99
C VAL A 34 -3.97 -7.92 -11.47
N GLU A 35 -5.20 -7.86 -10.98
CA GLU A 35 -5.49 -8.02 -9.55
C GLU A 35 -5.08 -9.42 -9.09
N VAL A 36 -4.18 -9.49 -8.10
CA VAL A 36 -3.78 -10.75 -7.47
C VAL A 36 -4.59 -11.05 -6.22
N GLY A 37 -5.13 -10.00 -5.58
CA GLY A 37 -5.93 -10.15 -4.36
C GLY A 37 -6.22 -8.82 -3.68
N THR A 38 -7.06 -8.90 -2.66
CA THR A 38 -7.41 -7.78 -1.77
C THR A 38 -7.20 -8.23 -0.32
N TYR A 39 -6.50 -7.41 0.45
CA TYR A 39 -6.04 -7.72 1.81
C TYR A 39 -6.47 -6.62 2.77
N CYS A 40 -6.71 -6.94 4.04
CA CYS A 40 -6.94 -5.90 5.04
C CYS A 40 -5.64 -5.10 5.25
N ALA A 41 -5.74 -3.78 5.28
CA ALA A 41 -4.61 -2.95 5.66
C ALA A 41 -4.24 -3.22 7.13
N PRO A 42 -2.95 -3.37 7.46
CA PRO A 42 -2.54 -3.49 8.85
C PRO A 42 -2.84 -2.16 9.57
N PRO A 43 -3.30 -2.18 10.83
CA PRO A 43 -3.63 -0.96 11.58
C PRO A 43 -2.42 -0.04 11.76
N THR A 44 -1.21 -0.61 11.74
CA THR A 44 0.06 0.12 11.83
C THR A 44 0.60 0.61 10.49
N LEU A 45 -0.13 0.43 9.38
CA LEU A 45 0.35 0.75 8.02
C LEU A 45 0.84 2.20 7.91
N PHE A 46 0.11 3.15 8.49
CA PHE A 46 0.42 4.58 8.39
C PHE A 46 0.98 5.16 9.70
N GLY A 47 1.32 4.32 10.68
CA GLY A 47 1.69 4.74 12.05
C GLY A 47 0.48 4.91 12.98
N ASP A 48 0.74 4.91 14.30
CA ASP A 48 -0.29 5.10 15.33
C ASP A 48 -0.97 6.48 15.20
N GLU A 49 -2.31 6.49 15.26
CA GLU A 49 -3.16 7.66 15.02
C GLU A 49 -3.00 8.81 16.05
N GLU A 50 -2.16 8.66 17.09
CA GLU A 50 -1.90 9.71 18.09
C GLU A 50 -1.01 10.86 17.58
N GLU A 51 -0.37 10.72 16.40
CA GLU A 51 0.50 11.76 15.82
C GLU A 51 -0.08 12.46 14.58
N LEU A 52 -1.38 12.30 14.29
CA LEU A 52 -2.03 12.92 13.11
C LEU A 52 -2.49 14.36 13.40
N GLY A 53 -1.53 15.19 13.80
CA GLY A 53 -1.70 16.59 14.13
C GLY A 53 -1.15 17.57 13.08
N ALA A 54 -1.16 17.25 11.78
CA ALA A 54 -0.90 18.25 10.74
C ALA A 54 -1.41 17.83 9.36
N ALA A 55 -2.51 18.44 8.91
CA ALA A 55 -2.94 18.38 7.52
C ALA A 55 -1.88 19.04 6.63
N ASN A 56 -1.00 18.27 5.99
CA ASN A 56 -0.13 18.82 4.97
C ASN A 56 0.34 17.73 4.00
N HIS A 57 0.60 18.13 2.77
CA HIS A 57 1.03 17.31 1.62
C HIS A 57 2.13 16.25 1.89
N ASP A 58 2.89 16.41 2.98
CA ASP A 58 3.87 15.46 3.50
C ASP A 58 3.23 14.12 3.94
N ASP A 59 1.98 14.17 4.39
CA ASP A 59 1.20 13.00 4.79
C ASP A 59 0.94 12.08 3.60
N HIS A 60 0.65 12.64 2.42
CA HIS A 60 0.40 11.84 1.21
C HIS A 60 1.64 11.08 0.75
N ARG A 61 2.81 11.75 0.68
CA ARG A 61 4.06 11.08 0.29
C ARG A 61 4.50 10.05 1.33
N SER A 62 4.29 10.34 2.62
CA SER A 62 4.57 9.41 3.70
C SER A 62 3.67 8.17 3.62
N GLN A 63 2.38 8.37 3.36
CA GLN A 63 1.42 7.29 3.11
C GLN A 63 1.78 6.45 1.88
N GLU A 64 2.16 7.07 0.76
CA GLU A 64 2.64 6.36 -0.43
C GLU A 64 3.89 5.54 -0.13
N ALA A 65 4.84 6.09 0.64
CA ALA A 65 6.06 5.40 1.04
C ALA A 65 5.76 4.19 1.93
N ALA A 66 4.83 4.33 2.89
CA ALA A 66 4.39 3.25 3.75
C ALA A 66 3.66 2.15 2.96
N LEU A 67 2.76 2.52 2.05
CA LEU A 67 2.08 1.58 1.16
C LEU A 67 3.06 0.84 0.25
N ARG A 68 4.10 1.53 -0.23
CA ARG A 68 5.18 0.92 -1.00
C ARG A 68 6.01 -0.05 -0.15
N ALA A 69 6.30 0.29 1.11
CA ALA A 69 6.99 -0.60 2.03
C ALA A 69 6.17 -1.88 2.30
N TYR A 70 4.87 -1.73 2.51
CA TYR A 70 3.94 -2.86 2.59
C TYR A 70 3.99 -3.71 1.31
N LEU A 71 3.92 -3.10 0.13
CA LEU A 71 3.97 -3.83 -1.14
C LEU A 71 5.26 -4.65 -1.29
N ARG A 72 6.42 -4.10 -0.90
CA ARG A 72 7.69 -4.86 -0.92
C ARG A 72 7.67 -6.07 0.02
N SER A 73 7.16 -5.90 1.24
CA SER A 73 7.03 -7.01 2.19
C SER A 73 6.08 -8.07 1.66
N PHE A 74 4.91 -7.64 1.15
CA PHE A 74 3.92 -8.51 0.53
C PHE A 74 4.53 -9.36 -0.59
N VAL A 75 5.24 -8.73 -1.54
CA VAL A 75 5.87 -9.47 -2.64
C VAL A 75 6.92 -10.43 -2.10
N LYS A 76 7.74 -10.02 -1.13
CA LYS A 76 8.73 -10.93 -0.53
C LYS A 76 8.10 -12.14 0.17
N GLU A 77 6.93 -11.98 0.79
CA GLU A 77 6.23 -13.07 1.48
C GLU A 77 5.49 -13.99 0.50
N HIS A 78 4.88 -13.44 -0.54
CA HIS A 78 4.07 -14.18 -1.51
C HIS A 78 4.83 -14.71 -2.73
N ASP A 79 5.99 -14.15 -3.09
CA ASP A 79 6.86 -14.65 -4.16
C ASP A 79 7.85 -15.72 -3.63
N ALA A 80 8.11 -15.74 -2.31
CA ALA A 80 8.90 -16.79 -1.68
C ALA A 80 8.18 -18.15 -1.57
N GLU A 81 6.93 -18.25 -2.02
CA GLU A 81 6.20 -19.51 -2.21
C GLU A 81 6.37 -20.02 -3.66
N GLU A 82 7.59 -20.41 -4.06
CA GLU A 82 7.86 -21.32 -5.20
C GLU A 82 8.87 -22.42 -4.83
#